data_AF-A0A533RUJ6-F1
#
_entry.id   AF-A0A533RUJ6-F1
#
_cell.length_a   1.000
_cell.length_b   1.000
_cell.length_c   1.000
_cell.angle_alpha   90.00
_cell.angle_beta   90.00
_cell.angle_gamma   90.00
#
_symmetry.space_group_name_H-M   'P 1'
#
loop_
_entity.id
_entity.type
_entity.pdbx_description
1 polymer ?
#
loop_
_entity_poly.entity_id
_entity_poly.type
_entity_poly.pdbx_seq_one_letter_code
_entity_poly.pdbx_strand_id
1 'polypeptide(L)'
;MRAIFSLALIALPLFFIAGCASQEVKGDFNSPYFNLGELQENQIVHLATGRTFTEAELVDYLSRFNVIYIGEAHDSVNDHAAQLKILKGLYDKFPGQIALG
;
A
#
# COMPACT_ATOMS: atom_id res chain seq x y z
N MET A 1 -40.86 6.48 36.03
CA MET A 1 -40.47 7.58 35.13
C MET A 1 -39.07 8.13 35.43
N ARG A 2 -38.75 8.52 36.68
CA ARG A 2 -37.41 9.08 37.03
C ARG A 2 -36.23 8.14 36.72
N ALA A 3 -36.35 6.84 37.02
CA ALA A 3 -35.30 5.86 36.73
C ALA A 3 -35.05 5.64 35.23
N ILE A 4 -36.07 5.80 34.38
CA ILE A 4 -35.96 5.67 32.92
C ILE A 4 -35.22 6.88 32.33
N PHE A 5 -35.51 8.08 32.84
CA PHE A 5 -34.78 9.30 32.48
C PHE A 5 -33.31 9.26 32.92
N SER A 6 -33.02 8.72 34.12
CA SER A 6 -31.65 8.54 34.60
C SER A 6 -30.86 7.51 33.78
N LEU A 7 -31.51 6.44 33.32
CA LEU A 7 -30.88 5.43 32.45
C LEU A 7 -30.57 6.01 31.06
N ALA A 8 -31.48 6.80 30.50
CA ALA A 8 -31.30 7.46 29.21
C ALA A 8 -30.17 8.51 29.23
N LEU A 9 -30.00 9.22 30.35
CA LEU A 9 -28.94 10.23 30.53
C LEU A 9 -27.53 9.62 30.56
N ILE A 10 -27.40 8.36 30.96
CA ILE A 10 -26.13 7.62 30.99
C ILE A 10 -25.90 6.88 29.66
N ALA A 11 -26.96 6.34 29.04
CA ALA A 11 -26.85 5.60 27.79
C ALA A 11 -26.49 6.48 26.59
N LEU A 12 -26.97 7.73 26.56
CA LEU A 12 -26.73 8.66 25.45
C LEU A 12 -25.24 9.03 25.26
N PRO A 13 -24.47 9.42 26.29
CA PRO A 13 -23.04 9.71 26.13
C PRO A 13 -22.21 8.45 25.79
N LEU A 14 -22.60 7.26 26.28
CA LEU A 14 -21.92 6.01 25.90
C LEU A 14 -22.05 5.71 24.40
N PHE A 15 -23.16 6.09 23.77
CA PHE A 15 -23.38 5.89 22.33
C PHE A 15 -22.44 6.75 21.47
N PHE A 16 -22.09 7.96 21.91
CA PHE A 16 -21.19 8.85 21.17
C PHE A 16 -19.70 8.46 21.27
N ILE A 17 -19.31 7.64 22.26
CA ILE A 17 -17.91 7.21 22.43
C ILE A 17 -17.59 5.97 21.56
N ALA A 18 -18.60 5.23 21.10
CA ALA A 18 -18.43 4.03 20.27
C ALA A 18 -18.07 4.31 18.79
N GLY A 19 -17.90 5.57 18.40
CA GLY A 19 -17.69 5.97 17.00
C GLY A 19 -16.26 5.82 16.45
N CYS A 20 -15.26 5.55 17.28
CA CYS A 20 -13.87 5.37 16.82
C CYS A 20 -13.55 3.90 16.53
N ALA A 21 -14.25 3.30 15.57
CA ALA A 21 -13.84 2.01 15.00
C ALA A 21 -12.91 2.29 13.82
N SER A 22 -11.60 2.21 14.03
CA SER A 22 -10.64 2.15 12.91
C SER A 22 -10.95 0.89 12.10
N GLN A 23 -11.32 1.06 10.84
CA GLN A 23 -11.57 -0.08 9.96
C GLN A 23 -10.21 -0.66 9.55
N GLU A 24 -9.81 -1.74 10.20
CA GLU A 24 -8.71 -2.55 9.68
C GLU A 24 -9.10 -3.06 8.30
N VAL A 25 -8.33 -2.69 7.28
CA VAL A 25 -8.42 -3.30 5.96
C VAL A 25 -7.85 -4.72 6.08
N LYS A 26 -8.69 -5.69 6.44
CA LYS A 26 -8.40 -7.10 6.20
C LYS A 26 -8.55 -7.36 4.71
N GLY A 27 -7.51 -7.02 3.96
CA GLY A 27 -7.37 -7.47 2.58
C GLY A 27 -7.22 -8.99 2.56
N ASP A 28 -7.95 -9.66 1.68
CA ASP A 28 -7.65 -11.05 1.37
C ASP A 28 -6.35 -11.08 0.55
N PHE A 29 -5.21 -11.23 1.23
CA PHE A 29 -3.87 -11.22 0.64
C PHE A 29 -3.54 -12.55 -0.05
N ASN A 30 -4.49 -13.09 -0.83
CA ASN A 30 -4.34 -14.33 -1.57
C ASN A 30 -3.85 -14.02 -2.98
N SER A 31 -2.59 -14.36 -3.27
CA SER A 31 -2.09 -14.49 -4.64
C SER A 31 -2.08 -15.98 -5.02
N PRO A 32 -2.49 -16.35 -6.25
CA PRO A 32 -2.45 -17.75 -6.68
C PRO A 32 -1.02 -18.29 -6.84
N TYR A 33 -0.01 -17.41 -6.82
CA TYR A 33 1.39 -17.75 -7.06
C TYR A 33 2.21 -17.85 -5.76
N PHE A 34 1.86 -17.10 -4.72
CA PHE A 34 2.56 -17.11 -3.43
C PHE A 34 1.74 -16.41 -2.33
N ASN A 35 2.05 -16.70 -1.07
CA ASN A 35 1.38 -16.08 0.08
C ASN A 35 1.89 -14.64 0.28
N LEU A 36 1.03 -13.64 0.02
CA LEU A 36 1.40 -12.23 0.21
C LEU A 36 1.54 -11.86 1.71
N GLY A 37 0.92 -12.64 2.61
CA GLY A 37 1.04 -12.46 4.06
C GLY A 37 2.40 -12.84 4.65
N GLU A 38 3.27 -13.48 3.86
CA GLU A 38 4.64 -13.87 4.26
C GLU A 38 5.71 -12.92 3.69
N LEU A 39 5.30 -11.87 2.95
CA LEU A 39 6.23 -10.90 2.38
C LEU A 39 7.02 -10.19 3.46
N GLN A 40 8.33 -10.12 3.25
CA GLN A 40 9.22 -9.35 4.10
C GLN A 40 9.27 -7.89 3.62
N GLU A 41 9.56 -6.97 4.55
CA GLU A 41 9.74 -5.57 4.19
C GLU A 41 10.81 -5.41 3.09
N ASN A 42 10.53 -4.50 2.14
CA ASN A 42 11.39 -4.21 0.97
C ASN A 42 11.59 -5.38 -0.01
N GLN A 43 10.88 -6.50 0.14
CA GLN A 43 10.92 -7.57 -0.85
C GLN A 43 10.16 -7.16 -2.11
N ILE A 44 10.82 -7.20 -3.27
CA ILE A 44 10.17 -6.96 -4.56
C ILE A 44 9.80 -8.30 -5.16
N VAL A 45 8.52 -8.52 -5.48
CA VAL A 45 8.07 -9.78 -6.07
C VAL A 45 7.36 -9.56 -7.40
N HIS A 46 7.80 -10.31 -8.41
CA HIS A 46 7.11 -10.37 -9.69
C HIS A 46 5.88 -11.27 -9.56
N LEU A 47 4.70 -10.63 -9.51
CA LEU A 47 3.47 -11.31 -9.11
C LEU A 47 3.15 -12.53 -9.99
N ALA A 48 3.32 -12.43 -11.30
CA ALA A 48 2.96 -13.49 -12.25
C ALA A 48 3.80 -14.78 -12.12
N THR A 49 4.99 -14.71 -11.52
CA THR A 49 5.87 -15.88 -11.35
C THR A 49 6.24 -16.18 -9.90
N GLY A 50 5.86 -15.32 -8.96
CA GLY A 50 6.28 -15.39 -7.55
C GLY A 50 7.78 -15.21 -7.32
N ARG A 51 8.54 -14.77 -8.33
CA ARG A 51 10.00 -14.62 -8.20
C ARG A 51 10.34 -13.32 -7.49
N THR A 52 11.19 -13.38 -6.48
CA THR A 52 11.76 -12.19 -5.85
C THR A 52 12.77 -11.54 -6.79
N PHE A 53 12.70 -10.22 -6.92
CA PHE A 53 13.63 -9.41 -7.69
C PHE A 53 14.53 -8.61 -6.75
N THR A 54 15.74 -8.36 -7.20
CA THR A 54 16.58 -7.24 -6.73
C THR A 54 16.08 -5.92 -7.33
N GLU A 55 16.51 -4.79 -6.75
CA GLU A 55 16.20 -3.46 -7.30
C GLU A 55 16.69 -3.30 -8.75
N ALA A 56 17.88 -3.83 -9.07
CA ALA A 56 18.44 -3.78 -10.41
C ALA A 56 17.61 -4.59 -11.42
N GLU A 57 17.14 -5.79 -11.02
CA GLU A 57 16.25 -6.60 -11.85
C GLU A 57 14.89 -5.95 -12.07
N LEU A 58 14.36 -5.25 -11.06
CA LEU A 58 13.14 -4.46 -11.20
C LEU A 58 13.32 -3.38 -12.26
N VAL A 59 14.39 -2.57 -12.17
CA VAL A 59 14.66 -1.52 -13.15
C VAL A 59 14.87 -2.10 -14.55
N ASP A 60 15.60 -3.21 -14.70
CA ASP A 60 15.77 -3.87 -15.98
C ASP A 60 14.45 -4.40 -16.56
N TYR A 61 13.60 -4.98 -15.72
CA TYR A 61 12.29 -5.44 -16.12
C TYR A 61 11.39 -4.28 -16.57
N LEU A 62 11.29 -3.22 -15.77
CA LEU A 62 10.46 -2.06 -16.06
C LEU A 62 10.93 -1.31 -17.32
N SER A 63 12.23 -1.29 -17.59
CA SER A 63 12.82 -0.64 -18.78
C SER A 63 12.34 -1.17 -20.13
N ARG A 64 11.61 -2.29 -20.14
CA ARG A 64 11.06 -2.92 -21.34
C ARG A 64 9.69 -2.35 -21.72
N PHE A 65 9.11 -1.49 -20.88
CA PHE A 65 7.79 -0.92 -21.08
C PHE A 65 7.87 0.58 -21.32
N ASN A 66 7.04 1.09 -22.23
CA ASN A 66 6.97 2.52 -22.55
C ASN A 66 6.15 3.32 -21.52
N VAL A 67 5.23 2.67 -20.81
CA VAL A 67 4.34 3.28 -19.80
C VAL A 67 4.32 2.37 -18.57
N ILE A 68 4.60 2.94 -17.40
CA ILE A 68 4.67 2.23 -16.12
C ILE A 68 3.74 2.93 -15.15
N TYR A 69 2.79 2.20 -14.58
CA TYR A 69 1.92 2.69 -13.51
C TYR A 69 2.50 2.25 -12.16
N ILE A 70 2.65 3.21 -11.24
CA ILE A 70 3.13 2.94 -9.89
C ILE A 70 2.03 3.37 -8.92
N GLY A 71 1.42 2.40 -8.24
CA GLY A 71 0.41 2.66 -7.22
C GLY A 71 1.04 3.10 -5.89
N GLU A 72 0.30 3.89 -5.12
CA GLU A 72 0.65 4.33 -3.78
C GLU A 72 -0.60 4.44 -2.90
N ALA A 73 -0.42 4.35 -1.60
CA ALA A 73 -1.25 5.07 -0.65
C ALA A 73 -0.68 6.49 -0.49
N HIS A 74 -1.52 7.51 -0.70
CA HIS A 74 -1.09 8.92 -0.86
C HIS A 74 -0.26 9.50 0.30
N ASP A 75 -0.35 8.93 1.50
CA ASP A 75 0.40 9.38 2.68
C ASP A 75 1.48 8.38 3.13
N SER A 76 1.81 7.38 2.29
CA SER A 76 2.82 6.38 2.59
C SER A 76 4.23 6.86 2.23
N VAL A 77 5.01 7.19 3.25
CA VAL A 77 6.45 7.51 3.10
C VAL A 77 7.21 6.37 2.42
N ASN A 78 6.83 5.12 2.70
CA ASN A 78 7.46 3.93 2.10
C ASN A 78 7.16 3.85 0.60
N ASP A 79 5.95 4.18 0.18
CA ASP A 79 5.54 4.11 -1.22
C ASP A 79 6.25 5.22 -2.02
N HIS A 80 6.29 6.45 -1.48
CA HIS A 80 7.04 7.55 -2.07
C HIS A 80 8.54 7.21 -2.20
N ALA A 81 9.12 6.53 -1.20
CA ALA A 81 10.51 6.07 -1.27
C ALA A 81 10.72 5.03 -2.38
N ALA A 82 9.79 4.09 -2.53
CA ALA A 82 9.83 3.09 -3.61
C ALA A 82 9.71 3.74 -5.00
N GLN A 83 8.78 4.67 -5.19
CA GLN A 83 8.64 5.45 -6.42
C GLN A 83 9.92 6.19 -6.78
N LEU A 84 10.53 6.88 -5.81
CA LEU A 84 11.77 7.64 -6.04
C LEU A 84 12.92 6.72 -6.46
N LYS A 85 13.03 5.52 -5.87
CA LYS A 85 14.03 4.52 -6.28
C LYS A 85 13.82 4.08 -7.73
N ILE A 86 12.59 3.76 -8.10
CA ILE A 86 12.24 3.35 -9.47
C ILE A 86 12.56 4.47 -10.47
N LEU A 87 12.13 5.70 -10.16
CA LEU A 87 12.35 6.86 -11.02
C LEU A 87 13.84 7.13 -11.23
N LYS A 88 14.65 7.10 -10.16
CA LYS A 88 16.11 7.26 -10.26
C LYS A 88 16.72 6.17 -11.14
N GLY A 89 16.39 4.90 -10.91
CA GLY A 89 16.92 3.79 -11.69
C GLY A 89 16.57 3.87 -13.18
N LEU A 90 15.34 4.28 -13.51
CA LEU A 90 14.93 4.47 -14.90
C LEU A 90 15.58 5.71 -15.54
N TYR A 91 15.71 6.81 -14.79
CA TYR A 91 16.38 8.02 -15.26
C TYR A 91 17.87 7.78 -15.55
N ASP A 92 18.57 7.03 -14.69
CA ASP A 92 19.97 6.66 -14.89
C ASP A 92 20.15 5.81 -16.16
N LYS A 93 19.18 4.94 -16.47
CA LYS A 93 19.20 4.10 -17.67
C LYS A 93 18.83 4.86 -18.95
N PHE A 94 17.93 5.85 -18.85
CA PHE A 94 17.41 6.63 -19.99
C PHE A 94 17.45 8.14 -19.71
N PRO A 95 18.64 8.74 -19.63
CA PRO A 95 18.79 10.14 -19.27
C PRO A 95 18.09 11.05 -20.29
N GLY A 96 17.25 11.96 -19.79
CA GLY A 96 16.50 12.92 -20.60
C GLY A 96 15.36 12.33 -21.44
N GLN A 97 15.05 11.04 -21.27
CA GLN A 97 14.04 10.31 -22.06
C GLN A 97 12.86 9.80 -21.21
N ILE A 98 12.81 10.17 -19.93
CA ILE A 98 11.73 9.82 -19.01
C ILE A 98 10.85 11.05 -18.78
N ALA A 99 9.54 10.83 -18.84
CA ALA A 99 8.52 11.78 -18.39
C ALA A 99 7.73 11.17 -17.23
N LEU A 100 7.31 12.01 -16.28
CA LEU A 100 6.46 11.63 -15.14
C LEU A 100 5.19 12.47 -15.19
N GLY A 101 4.04 11.85 -14.92
CA GLY A 101 2.72 12.47 -14.93
C GLY A 101 1.70 11.68 -14.14
#